data_AF-A0A2N2JT35-F1
#
_entry.id   AF-A0A2N2JT35-F1
#
_cell.length_a   1.000
_cell.length_b   1.000
_cell.length_c   1.000
_cell.angle_alpha   90.00
_cell.angle_beta   90.00
_cell.angle_gamma   90.00
#
_symmetry.space_group_name_H-M   'P 1'
#
loop_
_entity.id
_entity.type
_entity.pdbx_description
1 polymer ?
#
loop_
_entity_poly.entity_id
_entity_poly.type
_entity_poly.pdbx_seq_one_letter_code
_entity_poly.pdbx_strand_id
1 'polypeptide(L)'
;MADHDDGARIIGKHFFEQIEGAQLDGAGGGAYANRLRQHMETADKLFSDLAATARTQMDEARQGVESRTASMSVLIGVALLLGLAVLIPLTFFSVRSITRSLAQASELAERIAGGDLSHDVQVQNRDEVGQLVEAMGRMQEAQKAEVIINEEVSRFTRWHNTLAVVPTIVSLKEKAEGILRGELDRSSGWMQNLTQEDRNNIEILAGSIVNKILHDPIISLKEESQDYAAIPYVAALRRLFKMEE
;
A
#
# COMPACT_ATOMS: atom_id res chain seq x y z
N MET A 1 0.88 -8.20 109.48
CA MET A 1 2.10 -7.46 109.09
C MET A 1 3.27 -8.12 109.79
N ALA A 2 3.88 -9.14 109.15
CA ALA A 2 5.18 -9.76 109.49
C ALA A 2 5.34 -11.05 108.65
N ASP A 3 5.77 -10.96 107.37
CA ASP A 3 6.27 -12.14 106.63
C ASP A 3 7.16 -11.79 105.41
N HIS A 4 7.85 -10.65 105.41
CA HIS A 4 8.67 -10.24 104.25
C HIS A 4 10.14 -9.92 104.54
N ASP A 5 10.63 -10.19 105.75
CA ASP A 5 11.98 -9.76 106.18
C ASP A 5 13.01 -10.90 106.31
N ASP A 6 12.62 -12.17 106.22
CA ASP A 6 13.55 -13.30 106.44
C ASP A 6 14.33 -13.73 105.17
N GLY A 7 13.74 -13.61 103.98
CA GLY A 7 14.37 -14.08 102.73
C GLY A 7 15.57 -13.23 102.28
N ALA A 8 15.48 -11.90 102.40
CA ALA A 8 16.56 -10.99 102.02
C ALA A 8 17.74 -11.05 102.99
N ARG A 9 17.47 -11.34 104.28
CA ARG A 9 18.47 -11.40 105.34
C ARG A 9 19.32 -12.68 105.25
N ILE A 10 18.76 -13.79 104.77
CA ILE A 10 19.49 -15.05 104.56
C ILE A 10 20.46 -14.94 103.37
N ILE A 11 20.02 -14.37 102.25
CA ILE A 11 20.87 -14.24 101.06
C ILE A 11 22.01 -13.24 101.30
N GLY A 12 21.73 -12.10 101.93
CA GLY A 12 22.75 -11.11 102.28
C GLY A 12 23.82 -11.67 103.23
N LYS A 13 23.41 -12.46 104.23
CA LYS A 13 24.34 -13.05 105.20
C LYS A 13 25.22 -14.14 104.59
N HIS A 14 24.65 -14.96 103.70
CA HIS A 14 25.40 -16.02 103.00
C HIS A 14 26.42 -15.46 101.99
N PHE A 15 26.08 -14.32 101.37
CA PHE A 15 26.98 -13.60 100.47
C PHE A 15 28.10 -12.87 101.23
N PHE A 16 27.79 -12.32 102.42
CA PHE A 16 28.77 -11.63 103.26
C PHE A 16 29.75 -12.59 103.93
N GLU A 17 29.30 -13.75 104.43
CA GLU A 17 30.17 -14.82 104.97
C GLU A 17 31.12 -15.41 103.89
N GLN A 18 30.66 -15.51 102.63
CA GLN A 18 31.53 -15.93 101.53
C GLN A 18 32.63 -14.93 101.19
N ILE A 19 32.38 -13.63 101.36
CA ILE A 19 33.35 -12.57 101.10
C ILE A 19 34.37 -12.48 102.23
N GLU A 20 33.95 -12.63 103.49
CA GLU A 20 34.82 -12.57 104.67
C GLU A 20 35.78 -13.78 104.76
N GLY A 21 35.30 -14.99 104.42
CA GLY A 21 36.15 -16.19 104.33
C GLY A 21 37.15 -16.17 103.17
N ALA A 22 36.91 -15.40 102.12
CA ALA A 22 37.81 -15.29 100.98
C ALA A 22 38.96 -14.30 101.20
N GLN A 23 38.84 -13.36 102.15
CA GLN A 23 39.91 -12.39 102.48
C GLN A 23 40.97 -12.93 103.46
N LEU A 24 40.68 -13.99 104.22
CA LEU A 24 41.57 -14.51 105.29
C LEU A 24 42.43 -15.71 104.90
N ASP A 25 42.08 -16.46 103.85
CA ASP A 25 42.91 -17.57 103.32
C ASP A 25 43.26 -17.32 101.84
N GLY A 26 44.55 -17.27 101.50
CA GLY A 26 45.02 -17.19 100.11
C GLY A 26 44.48 -18.32 99.20
N ALA A 27 43.93 -19.39 99.78
CA ALA A 27 43.23 -20.47 99.10
C ALA A 27 41.81 -20.09 98.59
N GLY A 28 41.07 -19.24 99.31
CA GLY A 28 39.70 -18.82 98.95
C GLY A 28 39.69 -17.82 97.79
N GLY A 29 40.58 -16.82 97.84
CA GLY A 29 40.81 -15.87 96.75
C GLY A 29 41.32 -16.55 95.47
N GLY A 30 42.19 -17.56 95.59
CA GLY A 30 42.63 -18.39 94.47
C GLY A 30 41.49 -19.17 93.82
N ALA A 31 40.61 -19.79 94.61
CA ALA A 31 39.44 -20.52 94.10
C ALA A 31 38.40 -19.60 93.44
N TYR A 32 38.20 -18.39 93.97
CA TYR A 32 37.34 -17.38 93.36
C TYR A 32 37.94 -16.85 92.05
N ALA A 33 39.22 -16.49 92.06
CA ALA A 33 39.94 -16.04 90.85
C ALA A 33 39.96 -17.13 89.76
N ASN A 34 40.05 -18.41 90.13
CA ASN A 34 40.00 -19.51 89.17
C ASN A 34 38.60 -19.71 88.57
N ARG A 35 37.54 -19.58 89.37
CA ARG A 35 36.15 -19.55 88.85
C ARG A 35 35.90 -18.36 87.93
N LEU A 36 36.39 -17.19 88.30
CA LEU A 36 36.26 -15.99 87.48
C LEU A 36 37.02 -16.13 86.16
N ARG A 37 38.24 -16.68 86.20
CA ARG A 37 39.04 -17.02 85.01
C ARG A 37 38.30 -18.01 84.11
N GLN A 38 37.71 -19.06 84.67
CA GLN A 38 36.93 -20.03 83.91
C GLN A 38 35.70 -19.39 83.24
N HIS A 39 34.99 -18.49 83.93
CA HIS A 39 33.88 -17.75 83.33
C HIS A 39 34.34 -16.79 82.25
N MET A 40 35.47 -16.09 82.44
CA MET A 40 36.07 -15.24 81.41
C MET A 40 36.48 -16.05 80.18
N GLU A 41 37.13 -17.21 80.35
CA GLU A 41 37.49 -18.11 79.25
C GLU A 41 36.26 -18.66 78.51
N THR A 42 35.18 -18.95 79.24
CA THR A 42 33.92 -19.41 78.66
C THR A 42 33.23 -18.27 77.89
N ALA A 43 33.23 -17.05 78.44
CA ALA A 43 32.70 -15.87 77.80
C ALA A 43 33.49 -15.52 76.53
N ASP A 44 34.82 -15.54 76.58
CA ASP A 44 35.69 -15.30 75.42
C ASP A 44 35.47 -16.34 74.32
N LYS A 45 35.32 -17.62 74.69
CA LYS A 45 34.96 -18.68 73.73
C LYS A 45 33.59 -18.43 73.10
N LEU A 46 32.57 -18.12 73.90
CA LEU A 46 31.22 -17.82 73.39
C LEU A 46 31.22 -16.60 72.47
N PHE A 47 31.94 -15.53 72.82
CA PHE A 47 32.06 -14.35 71.97
C PHE A 47 32.84 -14.64 70.68
N SER A 48 33.91 -15.44 70.75
CA SER A 48 34.67 -15.88 69.59
C SER A 48 33.81 -16.75 68.66
N ASP A 49 33.04 -17.69 69.19
CA ASP A 49 32.14 -18.56 68.42
C ASP A 49 31.00 -17.77 67.79
N LEU A 50 30.42 -16.80 68.51
CA LEU A 50 29.42 -15.88 67.96
C LEU A 50 30.01 -15.01 66.85
N ALA A 51 31.21 -14.47 67.04
CA ALA A 51 31.90 -13.66 66.03
C ALA A 51 32.29 -14.49 64.81
N ALA A 52 32.72 -15.74 64.99
CA ALA A 52 33.00 -16.69 63.91
C ALA A 52 31.72 -17.01 63.13
N THR A 53 30.63 -17.33 63.84
CA THR A 53 29.32 -17.60 63.24
C THR A 53 28.76 -16.40 62.49
N ALA A 54 28.89 -15.19 63.05
CA ALA A 54 28.47 -13.96 62.39
C ALA A 54 29.28 -13.68 61.12
N ARG A 55 30.59 -13.93 61.13
CA ARG A 55 31.44 -13.82 59.92
C ARG A 55 31.02 -14.82 58.85
N THR A 56 30.82 -16.09 59.22
CA THR A 56 30.36 -17.13 58.28
C THR A 56 29.00 -16.79 57.68
N GLN A 57 28.02 -16.34 58.48
CA GLN A 57 26.72 -15.91 57.96
C GLN A 57 26.84 -14.68 57.02
N MET A 58 27.70 -13.71 57.35
CA MET A 58 27.93 -12.56 56.47
C MET A 58 28.59 -12.95 55.15
N ASP A 59 29.54 -13.88 55.16
CA ASP A 59 30.20 -14.38 53.96
C ASP A 59 29.25 -15.19 53.07
N GLU A 60 28.42 -16.06 53.67
CA GLU A 60 27.36 -16.79 52.97
C GLU A 60 26.30 -15.84 52.38
N ALA A 61 25.88 -14.82 53.14
CA ALA A 61 24.93 -13.82 52.65
C ALA A 61 25.50 -12.99 51.49
N ARG A 62 26.79 -12.60 51.55
CA ARG A 62 27.48 -11.90 50.47
C ARG A 62 27.55 -12.73 49.20
N GLN A 63 27.98 -14.00 49.30
CA GLN A 63 28.03 -14.92 48.16
C GLN A 63 26.65 -15.16 47.55
N GLY A 64 25.60 -15.27 48.39
CA GLY A 64 24.22 -15.41 47.94
C GLY A 64 23.71 -14.17 47.17
N VAL A 65 24.09 -12.96 47.60
CA VAL A 65 23.76 -11.71 46.91
C VAL A 65 24.53 -11.57 45.60
N GLU A 66 25.83 -11.89 45.57
CA GLU A 66 26.68 -11.83 44.37
C GLU A 66 26.18 -12.80 43.29
N SER A 67 25.88 -14.06 43.65
CA SER A 67 25.35 -15.06 42.72
C SER A 67 23.98 -14.67 42.13
N ARG A 68 23.08 -14.14 42.97
CA ARG A 68 21.78 -13.60 42.50
C ARG A 68 21.97 -12.43 41.56
N THR A 69 22.85 -11.48 41.90
CA THR A 69 23.13 -10.29 41.09
C THR A 69 23.72 -10.67 39.73
N ALA A 70 24.66 -11.62 39.70
CA ALA A 70 25.26 -12.12 38.46
C ALA A 70 24.24 -12.86 37.59
N SER A 71 23.37 -13.67 38.20
CA SER A 71 22.30 -14.37 37.47
C SER A 71 21.30 -13.37 36.86
N MET A 72 20.93 -12.32 37.60
CA MET A 72 20.01 -11.28 37.14
C MET A 72 20.58 -10.46 35.97
N SER A 73 21.87 -10.09 36.01
CA SER A 73 22.49 -9.30 34.92
C SER A 73 22.60 -10.10 33.62
N VAL A 74 22.89 -11.41 33.71
CA VAL A 74 22.88 -12.31 32.55
C VAL A 74 21.47 -12.41 31.95
N LEU A 75 20.44 -12.59 32.77
CA LEU A 75 19.05 -12.66 32.30
C LEU A 75 18.63 -11.36 31.60
N ILE A 76 18.98 -10.20 32.15
CA ILE A 76 18.71 -8.89 31.52
C ILE A 76 19.43 -8.78 30.18
N GLY A 77 20.72 -9.15 30.12
CA GLY A 77 21.50 -9.13 28.88
C GLY A 77 20.90 -10.02 27.79
N VAL A 78 20.52 -11.24 28.14
CA VAL A 78 19.84 -12.18 27.21
C VAL A 78 18.50 -11.62 26.75
N ALA A 79 17.69 -11.06 27.66
CA ALA A 79 16.41 -10.46 27.31
C ALA A 79 16.57 -9.28 26.33
N LEU A 80 17.56 -8.41 26.53
CA LEU A 80 17.88 -7.31 25.61
C LEU A 80 18.33 -7.81 24.24
N LEU A 81 19.19 -8.82 24.19
CA LEU A 81 19.65 -9.41 22.94
C LEU A 81 18.51 -10.05 22.16
N LEU A 82 17.63 -10.80 22.82
CA LEU A 82 16.45 -11.39 22.19
C LEU A 82 15.49 -10.31 21.70
N GLY A 83 15.28 -9.25 22.48
CA GLY A 83 14.48 -8.09 22.07
C GLY A 83 15.01 -7.45 20.80
N LEU A 84 16.31 -7.17 20.74
CA LEU A 84 16.97 -6.62 19.54
C LEU A 84 16.94 -7.58 18.34
N ALA A 85 17.15 -8.87 18.58
CA ALA A 85 17.11 -9.90 17.54
C ALA A 85 15.73 -10.02 16.88
N VAL A 86 14.65 -9.62 17.56
CA VAL A 86 13.29 -9.56 17.00
C VAL A 86 12.99 -8.17 16.42
N LEU A 87 13.34 -7.10 17.13
CA LEU A 87 13.01 -5.73 16.73
C LEU A 87 13.73 -5.31 15.44
N ILE A 88 15.02 -5.63 15.30
CA ILE A 88 15.83 -5.20 14.15
C ILE A 88 15.32 -5.83 12.83
N PRO A 89 15.08 -7.15 12.73
CA PRO A 89 14.53 -7.73 11.51
C PRO A 89 13.12 -7.25 11.20
N LEU A 90 12.25 -7.12 12.22
CA LEU A 90 10.89 -6.62 12.03
C LEU A 90 10.90 -5.18 11.48
N THR A 91 11.68 -4.29 12.10
CA THR A 91 11.79 -2.89 11.64
C THR A 91 12.37 -2.80 10.23
N PHE A 92 13.43 -3.57 9.94
CA PHE A 92 14.02 -3.61 8.60
C PHE A 92 13.03 -4.12 7.54
N PHE A 93 12.32 -5.21 7.82
CA PHE A 93 11.34 -5.80 6.91
C PHE A 93 10.16 -4.86 6.68
N SER A 94 9.60 -4.26 7.73
CA SER A 94 8.49 -3.31 7.63
C SER A 94 8.88 -2.09 6.81
N VAL A 95 10.04 -1.47 7.07
CA VAL A 95 10.52 -0.31 6.29
C VAL A 95 10.69 -0.70 4.83
N ARG A 96 11.37 -1.81 4.55
CA ARG A 96 11.61 -2.26 3.17
C ARG A 96 10.32 -2.58 2.42
N SER A 97 9.32 -3.16 3.10
CA SER A 97 8.01 -3.45 2.52
C SER A 97 7.29 -2.15 2.13
N ILE A 98 7.18 -1.21 3.07
CA ILE A 98 6.47 0.06 2.86
C ILE A 98 7.14 0.89 1.76
N THR A 99 8.48 1.04 1.80
CA THR A 99 9.20 1.84 0.80
C THR A 99 9.05 1.25 -0.60
N ARG A 100 9.03 -0.08 -0.74
CA ARG A 100 8.85 -0.73 -2.05
C ARG A 100 7.43 -0.52 -2.59
N SER A 101 6.41 -0.72 -1.76
CA SER A 101 5.02 -0.57 -2.20
C SER A 101 4.67 0.88 -2.54
N LEU A 102 5.20 1.85 -1.77
CA LEU A 102 5.04 3.26 -2.10
C LEU A 102 5.78 3.65 -3.39
N ALA A 103 6.97 3.10 -3.62
CA ALA A 103 7.70 3.33 -4.87
C ALA A 103 6.91 2.80 -6.08
N GLN A 104 6.32 1.60 -5.98
CA GLN A 104 5.47 1.04 -7.02
C GLN A 104 4.23 1.89 -7.30
N ALA A 105 3.56 2.38 -6.24
CA ALA A 105 2.42 3.26 -6.39
C ALA A 105 2.81 4.59 -7.06
N SER A 106 3.93 5.19 -6.66
CA SER A 106 4.44 6.43 -7.26
C SER A 106 4.79 6.23 -8.74
N GLU A 107 5.48 5.13 -9.07
CA GLU A 107 5.86 4.81 -10.45
C GLU A 107 4.62 4.58 -11.34
N LEU A 108 3.62 3.86 -10.83
CA LEU A 108 2.35 3.68 -11.53
C LEU A 108 1.63 5.02 -11.73
N ALA A 109 1.63 5.91 -10.72
CA ALA A 109 1.04 7.24 -10.84
C ALA A 109 1.74 8.08 -11.92
N GLU A 110 3.07 8.09 -11.93
CA GLU A 110 3.87 8.81 -12.93
C GLU A 110 3.63 8.28 -14.35
N ARG A 111 3.53 6.95 -14.51
CA ARG A 111 3.22 6.32 -15.81
C ARG A 111 1.84 6.71 -16.32
N ILE A 112 0.82 6.60 -15.46
CA ILE A 112 -0.55 7.00 -15.81
C ILE A 112 -0.59 8.50 -16.16
N ALA A 113 0.08 9.35 -15.36
CA ALA A 113 0.17 10.78 -15.63
C ALA A 113 0.92 11.10 -16.94
N GLY A 114 1.90 10.27 -17.30
CA GLY A 114 2.62 10.33 -18.57
C GLY A 114 1.88 9.72 -19.76
N GLY A 115 0.71 9.10 -19.55
CA GLY A 115 -0.08 8.43 -20.58
C GLY A 115 0.43 7.06 -20.99
N ASP A 116 1.43 6.50 -20.31
CA ASP A 116 1.86 5.11 -20.54
C ASP A 116 0.95 4.15 -19.78
N LEU A 117 -0.03 3.59 -20.50
CA LEU A 117 -0.97 2.61 -19.96
C LEU A 117 -0.56 1.17 -20.31
N SER A 118 0.59 0.93 -20.94
CA SER A 118 0.90 -0.37 -21.56
C SER A 118 1.15 -1.53 -20.58
N HIS A 119 1.40 -1.24 -19.32
CA HIS A 119 1.82 -2.24 -18.33
C HIS A 119 0.64 -2.76 -17.49
N ASP A 120 0.70 -4.04 -17.12
CA ASP A 120 -0.26 -4.67 -16.23
C ASP A 120 0.04 -4.31 -14.76
N VAL A 121 -1.00 -4.05 -13.97
CA VAL A 121 -0.87 -3.64 -12.57
C VAL A 121 -0.94 -4.87 -11.67
N GLN A 122 0.20 -5.28 -11.13
CA GLN A 122 0.28 -6.40 -10.20
C GLN A 122 0.36 -5.94 -8.74
N VAL A 123 -0.65 -6.29 -7.96
CA VAL A 123 -0.75 -5.97 -6.53
C VAL A 123 0.00 -7.04 -5.72
N GLN A 124 1.07 -6.64 -5.01
CA GLN A 124 1.88 -7.56 -4.19
C GLN A 124 1.41 -7.66 -2.73
N ASN A 125 0.77 -6.62 -2.20
CA ASN A 125 0.33 -6.56 -0.80
C ASN A 125 -1.19 -6.45 -0.67
N ARG A 126 -1.76 -6.89 0.46
CA ARG A 126 -3.20 -6.76 0.78
C ARG A 126 -3.50 -5.66 1.79
N ASP A 127 -2.53 -4.78 2.04
CA ASP A 127 -2.67 -3.62 2.91
C ASP A 127 -3.38 -2.46 2.18
N GLU A 128 -3.51 -1.33 2.86
CA GLU A 128 -4.13 -0.12 2.31
C GLU A 128 -3.38 0.42 1.09
N VAL A 129 -2.05 0.25 1.04
CA VAL A 129 -1.23 0.63 -0.11
C VAL A 129 -1.53 -0.29 -1.30
N GLY A 130 -1.69 -1.59 -1.06
CA GLY A 130 -2.13 -2.55 -2.08
C GLY A 130 -3.51 -2.21 -2.65
N GLN A 131 -4.46 -1.84 -1.80
CA GLN A 131 -5.80 -1.38 -2.23
C GLN A 131 -5.72 -0.10 -3.07
N LEU A 132 -4.82 0.83 -2.73
CA LEU A 132 -4.58 2.03 -3.53
C LEU A 132 -4.03 1.67 -4.92
N VAL A 133 -3.02 0.80 -4.99
CA VAL A 133 -2.46 0.32 -6.27
C VAL A 133 -3.53 -0.39 -7.12
N GLU A 134 -4.38 -1.19 -6.50
CA GLU A 134 -5.50 -1.84 -7.19
C GLU A 134 -6.50 -0.82 -7.77
N ALA A 135 -6.85 0.20 -6.99
CA ALA A 135 -7.73 1.28 -7.44
C ALA A 135 -7.11 2.06 -8.60
N MET A 136 -5.80 2.32 -8.55
CA MET A 136 -5.05 2.94 -9.64
C MET A 136 -5.01 2.06 -10.88
N GLY A 137 -4.88 0.73 -10.73
CA GLY A 137 -5.00 -0.20 -11.85
C GLY A 137 -6.36 -0.16 -12.52
N ARG A 138 -7.45 -0.11 -11.75
CA ARG A 138 -8.79 0.09 -12.31
C ARG A 138 -8.94 1.44 -13.03
N MET A 139 -8.32 2.49 -12.51
CA MET A 139 -8.28 3.80 -13.18
C MET A 139 -7.52 3.73 -14.51
N GLN A 140 -6.38 3.04 -14.56
CA GLN A 140 -5.62 2.81 -15.79
C GLN A 140 -6.48 2.08 -16.84
N GLU A 141 -7.17 1.01 -16.45
CA GLU A 141 -8.06 0.26 -17.35
C GLU A 141 -9.24 1.10 -17.84
N ALA A 142 -9.82 1.95 -16.99
CA ALA A 142 -10.86 2.89 -17.39
C ALA A 142 -10.35 3.88 -18.45
N GLN A 143 -9.13 4.42 -18.29
CA GLN A 143 -8.52 5.31 -19.30
C GLN A 143 -8.25 4.60 -20.62
N LYS A 144 -7.78 3.34 -20.60
CA LYS A 144 -7.63 2.54 -21.83
C LYS A 144 -8.96 2.38 -22.54
N ALA A 145 -10.02 2.06 -21.81
CA ALA A 145 -11.35 1.91 -22.35
C ALA A 145 -11.86 3.23 -22.96
N GLU A 146 -11.58 4.37 -22.32
CA GLU A 146 -11.95 5.69 -22.83
C GLU A 146 -11.27 6.00 -24.17
N VAL A 147 -9.99 5.67 -24.34
CA VAL A 147 -9.27 5.83 -25.62
C VAL A 147 -9.96 5.02 -26.72
N ILE A 148 -10.26 3.75 -26.46
CA ILE A 148 -10.95 2.87 -27.42
C ILE A 148 -12.33 3.43 -27.77
N ILE A 149 -13.10 3.86 -26.76
CA ILE A 149 -14.43 4.44 -26.95
C ILE A 149 -14.34 5.69 -27.82
N ASN A 150 -13.39 6.59 -27.56
CA ASN A 150 -13.23 7.82 -28.34
C ASN A 150 -12.86 7.53 -29.81
N GLU A 151 -12.02 6.53 -30.07
CA GLU A 151 -11.69 6.07 -31.41
C GLU A 151 -12.92 5.50 -32.14
N GLU A 152 -13.69 4.65 -31.47
CA GLU A 152 -14.89 4.04 -32.04
C GLU A 152 -16.02 5.06 -32.25
N VAL A 153 -16.21 6.02 -31.33
CA VAL A 153 -17.15 7.13 -31.49
C VAL A 153 -16.75 7.99 -32.67
N SER A 154 -15.46 8.29 -32.84
CA SER A 154 -14.96 9.05 -33.99
C SER A 154 -15.16 8.29 -35.31
N ARG A 155 -14.96 6.96 -35.32
CA ARG A 155 -15.23 6.11 -36.48
C ARG A 155 -16.71 6.06 -36.82
N PHE A 156 -17.56 5.84 -35.82
CA PHE A 156 -19.01 5.81 -35.97
C PHE A 156 -19.54 7.14 -36.50
N THR A 157 -19.08 8.25 -35.95
CA THR A 157 -19.48 9.60 -36.37
C THR A 157 -19.13 9.86 -37.84
N ARG A 158 -17.91 9.53 -38.26
CA ARG A 158 -17.49 9.65 -39.67
C ARG A 158 -18.39 8.84 -40.59
N TRP A 159 -18.63 7.57 -40.25
CA TRP A 159 -19.55 6.71 -41.01
C TRP A 159 -20.97 7.28 -41.06
N HIS A 160 -21.52 7.69 -39.91
CA HIS A 160 -22.86 8.25 -39.81
C HIS A 160 -23.02 9.49 -40.70
N ASN A 161 -22.03 10.38 -40.72
CA ASN A 161 -22.09 11.58 -41.56
C ASN A 161 -22.10 11.25 -43.06
N THR A 162 -21.46 10.16 -43.51
CA THR A 162 -21.57 9.72 -44.92
C THR A 162 -22.98 9.29 -45.32
N LEU A 163 -23.80 8.84 -44.36
CA LEU A 163 -25.19 8.46 -44.65
C LEU A 163 -26.07 9.68 -44.91
N ALA A 164 -25.77 10.82 -44.25
CA ALA A 164 -26.55 12.05 -44.39
C ALA A 164 -26.55 12.61 -45.83
N VAL A 165 -25.50 12.34 -46.61
CA VAL A 165 -25.40 12.81 -48.00
C VAL A 165 -26.01 11.84 -49.01
N VAL A 166 -26.34 10.60 -48.63
CA VAL A 166 -26.88 9.58 -49.54
C VAL A 166 -28.13 10.07 -50.29
N PRO A 167 -29.15 10.71 -49.64
CA PRO A 167 -30.30 11.22 -50.37
C PRO A 167 -29.93 12.25 -51.44
N THR A 168 -28.95 13.11 -51.16
CA THR A 168 -28.48 14.13 -52.12
C THR A 168 -27.78 13.49 -53.33
N ILE A 169 -27.01 12.42 -53.11
CA ILE A 169 -26.37 11.66 -54.19
C ILE A 169 -27.43 11.03 -55.11
N VAL A 170 -28.48 10.44 -54.51
CA VAL A 170 -29.58 9.83 -55.27
C VAL A 170 -30.29 10.88 -56.11
N SER A 171 -30.70 12.01 -55.51
CA SER A 171 -31.38 13.09 -56.25
C SER A 171 -30.51 13.69 -57.35
N LEU A 172 -29.19 13.83 -57.13
CA LEU A 172 -28.25 14.33 -58.14
C LEU A 172 -28.17 13.37 -59.34
N LYS A 173 -28.07 12.07 -59.07
CA LYS A 173 -28.02 11.03 -60.11
C LYS A 173 -29.33 10.99 -60.90
N GLU A 174 -30.47 10.99 -60.21
CA GLU A 174 -31.80 11.02 -60.84
C GLU A 174 -31.98 12.26 -61.73
N LYS A 175 -31.54 13.43 -61.26
CA LYS A 175 -31.58 14.68 -62.05
C LYS A 175 -30.74 14.57 -63.32
N ALA A 176 -29.51 14.07 -63.22
CA ALA A 176 -28.61 13.93 -64.37
C ALA A 176 -29.11 12.90 -65.39
N GLU A 177 -29.61 11.75 -64.92
CA GLU A 177 -30.23 10.74 -65.78
C GLU A 177 -31.52 11.25 -66.43
N GLY A 178 -32.29 12.10 -65.73
CA GLY A 178 -33.45 12.78 -66.29
C GLY A 178 -33.09 13.74 -67.43
N ILE A 179 -32.00 14.50 -67.28
CA ILE A 179 -31.47 15.38 -68.33
C ILE A 179 -31.02 14.54 -69.54
N LEU A 180 -30.27 13.46 -69.30
CA LEU A 180 -29.82 12.54 -70.36
C LEU A 180 -31.00 11.97 -71.16
N ARG A 181 -32.00 11.41 -70.46
CA ARG A 181 -33.21 10.86 -71.11
C ARG A 181 -33.96 11.93 -71.90
N GLY A 182 -34.13 13.12 -71.34
CA GLY A 182 -34.82 14.23 -72.02
C GLY A 182 -34.07 14.75 -73.25
N GLU A 183 -32.74 14.63 -73.32
CA GLU A 183 -31.96 15.01 -74.51
C GLU A 183 -31.99 13.91 -75.58
N LEU A 184 -31.92 12.64 -75.18
CA LEU A 184 -32.07 11.51 -76.08
C LEU A 184 -33.47 11.49 -76.72
N ASP A 185 -34.52 11.75 -75.94
CA ASP A 185 -35.90 11.81 -76.46
C ASP A 185 -36.11 12.98 -77.43
N ARG A 186 -35.57 14.16 -77.12
CA ARG A 186 -35.57 15.31 -78.05
C ARG A 186 -34.78 15.03 -79.33
N SER A 187 -33.73 14.23 -79.23
CA SER A 187 -32.92 13.80 -80.35
C SER A 187 -33.54 12.62 -81.14
N SER A 188 -34.66 12.05 -80.65
CA SER A 188 -35.26 10.86 -81.24
C SER A 188 -35.54 11.03 -82.73
N GLY A 189 -36.03 12.19 -83.16
CA GLY A 189 -36.45 12.48 -84.53
C GLY A 189 -35.37 12.28 -85.59
N TRP A 190 -34.13 12.75 -85.34
CA TRP A 190 -33.02 12.54 -86.27
C TRP A 190 -32.34 11.18 -86.05
N MET A 191 -32.35 10.68 -84.80
CA MET A 191 -31.84 9.35 -84.50
C MET A 191 -32.63 8.25 -85.21
N GLN A 192 -33.88 8.49 -85.63
CA GLN A 192 -34.70 7.55 -86.44
C GLN A 192 -34.03 7.06 -87.71
N ASN A 193 -33.05 7.81 -88.24
CA ASN A 193 -32.34 7.46 -89.46
C ASN A 193 -31.05 6.64 -89.20
N LEU A 194 -30.68 6.41 -87.94
CA LEU A 194 -29.49 5.63 -87.57
C LEU A 194 -29.81 4.14 -87.43
N THR A 195 -28.79 3.30 -87.57
CA THR A 195 -28.89 1.86 -87.25
C THR A 195 -29.15 1.66 -85.76
N GLN A 196 -29.68 0.49 -85.37
CA GLN A 196 -29.91 0.18 -83.96
C GLN A 196 -28.60 0.14 -83.15
N GLU A 197 -27.50 -0.29 -83.79
CA GLU A 197 -26.17 -0.34 -83.19
C GLU A 197 -25.64 1.07 -82.89
N ASP A 198 -25.75 2.00 -83.84
CA ASP A 198 -25.30 3.38 -83.66
C ASP A 198 -26.07 4.10 -82.56
N ARG A 199 -27.38 3.88 -82.46
CA ARG A 199 -28.21 4.44 -81.38
C ARG A 199 -27.75 3.94 -80.02
N ASN A 200 -27.53 2.64 -79.88
CA ASN A 200 -27.04 2.04 -78.65
C ASN A 200 -25.64 2.59 -78.29
N ASN A 201 -24.76 2.75 -79.27
CA ASN A 201 -23.44 3.35 -79.05
C ASN A 201 -23.53 4.81 -78.56
N ILE A 202 -24.46 5.60 -79.10
CA ILE A 202 -24.71 6.98 -78.64
C ILE A 202 -25.26 7.00 -77.21
N GLU A 203 -26.22 6.13 -76.89
CA GLU A 203 -26.78 6.02 -75.54
C GLU A 203 -25.71 5.63 -74.51
N ILE A 204 -24.86 4.64 -74.83
CA ILE A 204 -23.73 4.23 -73.99
C ILE A 204 -22.73 5.39 -73.83
N LEU A 205 -22.37 6.08 -74.90
CA LEU A 205 -21.44 7.21 -74.86
C LEU A 205 -21.99 8.33 -73.97
N ALA A 206 -23.25 8.72 -74.18
CA ALA A 206 -23.89 9.78 -73.42
C ALA A 206 -24.02 9.41 -71.93
N GLY A 207 -24.40 8.16 -71.62
CA GLY A 207 -24.39 7.63 -70.25
C GLY A 207 -22.99 7.65 -69.62
N SER A 208 -21.95 7.31 -70.38
CA SER A 208 -20.57 7.34 -69.89
C SER A 208 -20.08 8.75 -69.56
N ILE A 209 -20.50 9.76 -70.34
CA ILE A 209 -20.18 11.17 -70.09
C ILE A 209 -20.84 11.63 -68.79
N VAL A 210 -22.13 11.31 -68.60
CA VAL A 210 -22.85 11.65 -67.36
C VAL A 210 -22.19 10.99 -66.14
N ASN A 211 -21.86 9.70 -66.22
CA ASN A 211 -21.17 9.01 -65.13
C ASN A 211 -19.81 9.63 -64.81
N LYS A 212 -19.02 10.04 -65.81
CA LYS A 212 -17.75 10.74 -65.59
C LYS A 212 -17.94 12.11 -64.95
N ILE A 213 -18.96 12.86 -65.34
CA ILE A 213 -19.28 14.17 -64.74
C ILE A 213 -19.71 14.02 -63.28
N LEU A 214 -20.48 12.98 -62.96
CA LEU A 214 -20.98 12.75 -61.60
C LEU A 214 -19.98 12.12 -60.65
N HIS A 215 -18.94 11.45 -61.16
CA HIS A 215 -17.96 10.74 -60.35
C HIS A 215 -17.31 11.66 -59.30
N ASP A 216 -16.66 12.74 -59.72
CA ASP A 216 -15.89 13.61 -58.83
C ASP A 216 -16.76 14.37 -57.82
N PRO A 217 -17.93 14.93 -58.19
CA PRO A 217 -18.86 15.52 -57.23
C PRO A 217 -19.37 14.53 -56.18
N ILE A 218 -19.67 13.28 -56.56
CA ILE A 218 -20.14 12.25 -55.63
C ILE A 218 -19.04 11.85 -54.65
N ILE A 219 -17.79 11.70 -55.13
CA ILE A 219 -16.64 11.40 -54.27
C ILE A 219 -16.39 12.56 -53.31
N SER A 220 -16.29 13.78 -53.84
CA SER A 220 -16.05 14.99 -53.03
C SER A 220 -17.13 15.14 -51.95
N LEU A 221 -18.40 14.89 -52.28
CA LEU A 221 -19.50 14.96 -51.31
C LEU A 221 -19.36 13.93 -50.18
N LYS A 222 -18.89 12.71 -50.48
CA LYS A 222 -18.64 11.68 -49.47
C LYS A 222 -17.44 12.01 -48.60
N GLU A 223 -16.36 12.51 -49.17
CA GLU A 223 -15.15 12.90 -48.44
C GLU A 223 -15.43 14.06 -47.48
N GLU A 224 -16.01 15.15 -47.99
CA GLU A 224 -16.37 16.35 -47.22
C GLU A 224 -17.43 16.06 -46.15
N SER A 225 -18.23 15.00 -46.32
CA SER A 225 -19.18 14.59 -45.30
C SER A 225 -18.53 14.01 -44.05
N GLN A 226 -17.32 13.44 -44.13
CA GLN A 226 -16.67 12.83 -42.97
C GLN A 226 -16.25 13.86 -41.91
N ASP A 227 -15.89 15.08 -42.32
CA ASP A 227 -15.33 16.13 -41.45
C ASP A 227 -16.36 17.18 -40.99
N TYR A 228 -17.65 16.80 -40.91
CA TYR A 228 -18.78 17.71 -40.56
C TYR A 228 -19.04 18.84 -41.57
N ALA A 229 -18.31 18.91 -42.68
CA ALA A 229 -18.47 19.92 -43.73
C ALA A 229 -19.57 19.58 -44.76
N ALA A 230 -20.33 18.49 -44.55
CA ALA A 230 -21.34 18.02 -45.50
C ALA A 230 -22.43 19.07 -45.82
N ILE A 231 -22.86 19.83 -44.83
CA ILE A 231 -24.03 20.74 -44.93
C ILE A 231 -23.83 21.82 -46.02
N PRO A 232 -22.75 22.62 -46.02
CA PRO A 232 -22.55 23.63 -47.07
C PRO A 232 -22.39 23.01 -48.47
N TYR A 233 -21.75 21.84 -48.60
CA TYR A 233 -21.62 21.15 -49.89
C TYR A 233 -22.96 20.61 -50.41
N VAL A 234 -23.76 19.98 -49.54
CA VAL A 234 -25.13 19.53 -49.88
C VAL A 234 -25.98 20.73 -50.30
N ALA A 235 -25.94 21.83 -49.56
CA ALA A 235 -26.69 23.03 -49.88
C ALA A 235 -26.26 23.64 -51.23
N ALA A 236 -24.94 23.68 -51.50
CA ALA A 236 -24.39 24.15 -52.77
C ALA A 236 -24.86 23.28 -53.94
N LEU A 237 -24.76 21.95 -53.82
CA LEU A 237 -25.23 21.04 -54.87
C LEU A 237 -26.72 21.17 -55.13
N ARG A 238 -27.55 21.18 -54.07
CA ARG A 238 -29.00 21.38 -54.19
C ARG A 238 -29.34 22.67 -54.92
N ARG A 239 -28.62 23.75 -54.63
CA ARG A 239 -28.80 25.06 -55.29
C ARG A 239 -28.33 25.05 -56.74
N LEU A 240 -27.14 24.52 -57.03
CA LEU A 240 -26.53 24.51 -58.37
C LEU A 240 -27.33 23.64 -59.35
N PHE A 241 -27.80 22.48 -58.89
CA PHE A 241 -28.56 21.54 -59.72
C PHE A 241 -30.08 21.70 -59.62
N LYS A 242 -30.56 22.68 -58.84
CA LYS A 242 -31.99 22.92 -58.57
C LYS A 242 -32.71 21.62 -58.23
N MET A 243 -32.24 20.96 -57.17
CA MET A 243 -32.83 19.74 -56.63
C MET A 243 -33.89 20.11 -55.58
N GLU A 244 -35.03 19.40 -55.57
CA GLU A 244 -36.08 19.58 -54.56
C GLU A 244 -35.66 18.98 -53.21
N GLU A 245 -36.32 19.38 -52.12
CA GLU A 245 -35.97 19.00 -50.74
C GLU A 245 -36.03 17.49 -50.48
#